data_AF-A0A0L6X081-F1
#
_entry.id   AF-A0A0L6X081-F1
#
_cell.length_a   1.000
_cell.length_b   1.000
_cell.length_c   1.000
_cell.angle_alpha   90.00
_cell.angle_beta   90.00
_cell.angle_gamma   90.00
#
_symmetry.space_group_name_H-M   'P 1'
#
loop_
_entity.id
_entity.type
_entity.pdbx_description
1 polymer ?
#
loop_
_entity_poly.entity_id
_entity_poly.type
_entity_poly.pdbx_seq_one_letter_code
_entity_poly.pdbx_strand_id
1 'polypeptide(L)'
;MLVEAVKDNPHDGWPLITTAKRYWLPELTANADDPNALTLVLLHSTSFHKETWEPSLEKLLALSAQPESKVKIREAWSLDCPNHGEAGHLNQQLLNERAFRNNFTCEKYAKAAHLFLSDAPYHSAGIDFRTRNLVGIGHSLGGNAMLILQHLEPRVRFRSLIIVEPLISPAGPTHLNKLRSILVHGAHERRDVWPDRERAMIALRRRERTAKWDPRILDLFVKHAVVPHPGSYEKETPYTGVTLACTRDQEAASRQLVDLKMTLRNL
;
A
#
# COMPACT_ATOMS: atom_id res chain seq x y z
N MET A 1 18.25 -9.35 -0.40
CA MET A 1 17.18 -9.03 0.56
C MET A 1 16.28 -10.25 0.69
N LEU A 2 16.12 -10.76 1.92
CA LEU A 2 15.18 -11.84 2.22
C LEU A 2 13.76 -11.27 2.22
N VAL A 3 12.78 -12.08 1.81
CA VAL A 3 11.38 -11.68 1.70
C VAL A 3 10.47 -12.79 2.21
N GLU A 4 9.43 -12.40 2.92
CA GLU A 4 8.36 -13.27 3.37
C GLU A 4 7.02 -12.58 3.06
N ALA A 5 6.13 -13.28 2.34
CA ALA A 5 4.83 -12.76 1.99
C ALA A 5 3.78 -13.24 3.00
N VAL A 6 2.93 -12.34 3.44
CA VAL A 6 1.89 -12.60 4.43
C VAL A 6 0.55 -12.15 3.85
N LYS A 7 -0.46 -13.01 4.02
CA LYS A 7 -1.84 -12.69 3.72
C LYS A 7 -2.61 -12.64 5.03
N ASP A 8 -3.15 -11.47 5.33
CA ASP A 8 -4.00 -11.26 6.49
C ASP A 8 -5.46 -11.51 6.13
N ASN A 9 -6.06 -12.47 6.81
CA ASN A 9 -7.41 -12.92 6.53
C ASN A 9 -8.45 -11.89 6.99
N PRO A 10 -9.71 -12.01 6.53
CA PRO A 10 -10.80 -11.17 7.03
C PRO A 10 -10.95 -11.23 8.55
N HIS A 11 -11.29 -10.08 9.14
CA HIS A 11 -11.56 -9.92 10.57
C HIS A 11 -13.07 -9.70 10.80
N ASP A 12 -13.53 -9.83 12.05
CA ASP A 12 -14.90 -9.49 12.42
C ASP A 12 -15.22 -8.04 12.06
N GLY A 13 -16.23 -7.83 11.20
CA GLY A 13 -16.60 -6.50 10.69
C GLY A 13 -15.59 -5.89 9.69
N TRP A 14 -14.65 -6.67 9.18
CA TRP A 14 -13.73 -6.28 8.10
C TRP A 14 -13.52 -7.43 7.10
N PRO A 15 -14.31 -7.48 6.01
CA PRO A 15 -14.32 -8.63 5.10
C PRO A 15 -13.14 -8.65 4.11
N LEU A 16 -12.31 -7.59 4.08
CA LEU A 16 -11.27 -7.41 3.07
C LEU A 16 -9.94 -8.00 3.54
N ILE A 17 -9.28 -8.71 2.63
CA ILE A 17 -7.92 -9.21 2.83
C ILE A 17 -6.92 -8.05 2.75
N THR A 18 -5.90 -8.10 3.60
CA THR A 18 -4.69 -7.26 3.47
C THR A 18 -3.51 -8.16 3.13
N THR A 19 -2.68 -7.77 2.17
CA THR A 19 -1.43 -8.49 1.86
C THR A 19 -0.24 -7.64 2.26
N ALA A 20 0.78 -8.28 2.83
CA ALA A 20 2.00 -7.64 3.28
C ALA A 20 3.23 -8.43 2.84
N LYS A 21 4.37 -7.75 2.79
CA LYS A 21 5.68 -8.38 2.65
C LYS A 21 6.63 -7.87 3.72
N ARG A 22 7.30 -8.81 4.36
CA ARG A 22 8.40 -8.58 5.28
C ARG A 22 9.72 -8.64 4.51
N TYR A 23 10.63 -7.74 4.83
CA TYR A 23 11.93 -7.61 4.19
C TYR A 23 13.03 -7.42 5.23
N TRP A 24 14.14 -8.14 5.07
CA TRP A 24 15.33 -7.97 5.90
C TRP A 24 16.58 -8.44 5.16
N LEU A 25 17.74 -8.17 5.74
CA LEU A 25 19.02 -8.69 5.27
C LEU A 25 19.54 -9.73 6.28
N PRO A 26 20.22 -10.82 5.85
CA PRO A 26 20.82 -11.78 6.75
C PRO A 26 21.70 -11.14 7.83
N GLU A 27 22.44 -10.10 7.47
CA GLU A 27 23.33 -9.31 8.33
C GLU A 27 22.58 -8.62 9.48
N LEU A 28 21.30 -8.30 9.27
CA LEU A 28 20.45 -7.63 10.28
C LEU A 28 19.84 -8.62 11.29
N THR A 29 20.03 -9.94 11.12
CA THR A 29 19.55 -10.95 12.08
C THR A 29 20.16 -10.75 13.47
N ALA A 30 21.36 -10.16 13.56
CA ALA A 30 21.96 -9.76 14.83
C ALA A 30 21.12 -8.74 15.63
N ASN A 31 20.18 -8.04 14.97
CA ASN A 31 19.25 -7.09 15.58
C ASN A 31 17.92 -7.72 16.00
N ALA A 32 17.73 -9.04 15.82
CA ALA A 32 16.45 -9.71 16.06
C ALA A 32 15.93 -9.47 17.49
N ASP A 33 16.80 -9.61 18.49
CA ASP A 33 16.45 -9.46 19.92
C ASP A 33 16.76 -8.06 20.48
N ASP A 34 17.31 -7.14 19.69
CA ASP A 34 17.60 -5.77 20.14
C ASP A 34 16.29 -4.98 20.26
N PRO A 35 15.85 -4.59 21.48
CA PRO A 35 14.59 -3.86 21.66
C PRO A 35 14.61 -2.47 21.03
N ASN A 36 15.81 -1.92 20.76
CA ASN A 36 15.96 -0.61 20.13
C ASN A 36 15.99 -0.67 18.61
N ALA A 37 16.16 -1.87 18.01
CA ALA A 37 16.17 -2.03 16.57
C ALA A 37 14.79 -1.73 15.97
N LEU A 38 14.82 -0.95 14.89
CA LEU A 38 13.63 -0.39 14.26
C LEU A 38 12.93 -1.44 13.39
N THR A 39 11.62 -1.53 13.51
CA THR A 39 10.77 -2.23 12.54
C THR A 39 10.06 -1.17 11.69
N LEU A 40 10.33 -1.15 10.39
CA LEU A 40 9.71 -0.18 9.48
C LEU A 40 8.35 -0.69 9.03
N VAL A 41 7.35 0.18 8.94
CA VAL A 41 6.03 -0.12 8.37
C VAL A 41 5.75 0.86 7.24
N LEU A 42 5.53 0.35 6.03
CA LEU A 42 5.43 1.12 4.81
C LEU A 42 4.03 1.02 4.21
N LEU A 43 3.42 2.18 3.94
CA LEU A 43 2.14 2.31 3.25
C LEU A 43 2.32 3.07 1.93
N HIS A 44 1.92 2.45 0.82
CA HIS A 44 2.17 2.95 -0.53
C HIS A 44 1.16 4.04 -0.95
N SER A 45 1.48 4.77 -2.03
CA SER A 45 0.60 5.79 -2.62
C SER A 45 -0.45 5.20 -3.58
N THR A 46 -1.44 6.00 -3.98
CA THR A 46 -2.32 5.66 -5.11
C THR A 46 -1.51 5.33 -6.35
N SER A 47 -1.98 4.39 -7.17
CA SER A 47 -1.28 3.90 -8.36
C SER A 47 0.02 3.12 -8.09
N PHE A 48 0.32 2.78 -6.84
CA PHE A 48 1.43 1.91 -6.44
C PHE A 48 0.90 0.67 -5.68
N HIS A 49 1.82 -0.17 -5.19
CA HIS A 49 1.57 -1.37 -4.38
C HIS A 49 2.79 -1.67 -3.51
N LYS A 50 2.67 -2.63 -2.58
CA LYS A 50 3.68 -2.90 -1.53
C LYS A 50 5.10 -3.15 -2.05
N GLU A 51 5.26 -3.84 -3.18
CA GLU A 51 6.57 -4.14 -3.76
C GLU A 51 7.28 -2.93 -4.37
N THR A 52 6.56 -1.83 -4.66
CA THR A 52 7.19 -0.63 -5.24
C THR A 52 8.20 0.04 -4.31
N TRP A 53 8.18 -0.32 -3.03
CA TRP A 53 9.18 0.07 -2.03
C TRP A 53 10.50 -0.73 -2.12
N GLU A 54 10.53 -1.89 -2.78
CA GLU A 54 11.69 -2.79 -2.79
C GLU A 54 13.00 -2.09 -3.18
N PRO A 55 13.07 -1.27 -4.25
CA PRO A 55 14.30 -0.58 -4.62
C PRO A 55 14.81 0.43 -3.58
N SER A 56 13.90 1.02 -2.79
CA SER A 56 14.24 1.93 -1.68
C SER A 56 14.64 1.16 -0.43
N LEU A 57 13.94 0.06 -0.13
CA LEU A 57 14.24 -0.81 1.00
C LEU A 57 15.60 -1.47 0.86
N GLU A 58 15.97 -1.94 -0.34
CA GLU A 58 17.31 -2.48 -0.62
C GLU A 58 18.41 -1.51 -0.21
N LYS A 59 18.28 -0.24 -0.61
CA LYS A 59 19.26 0.81 -0.27
C LYS A 59 19.25 1.13 1.22
N LEU A 60 18.07 1.26 1.82
CA LEU A 60 17.92 1.64 3.23
C LEU A 60 18.47 0.54 4.16
N LEU A 61 18.15 -0.72 3.88
CA LEU A 61 18.66 -1.85 4.67
C LEU A 61 20.16 -2.00 4.50
N ALA A 62 20.70 -1.82 3.28
CA ALA A 62 22.14 -1.88 3.04
C ALA A 62 22.89 -0.77 3.79
N LEU A 63 22.34 0.44 3.87
CA LEU A 63 22.90 1.53 4.69
C LEU A 63 22.88 1.18 6.18
N SER A 64 21.78 0.59 6.67
CA SER A 64 21.67 0.19 8.08
C SER A 64 22.58 -0.98 8.46
N ALA A 65 22.96 -1.82 7.51
CA ALA A 65 23.82 -2.98 7.72
C ALA A 65 25.33 -2.61 7.78
N GLN A 66 25.70 -1.38 7.43
CA GLN A 66 27.09 -0.96 7.49
C GLN A 66 27.60 -0.90 8.94
N PRO A 67 28.87 -1.29 9.22
CA PRO A 67 29.42 -1.33 10.57
C PRO A 67 29.34 0.00 11.33
N GLU A 68 29.46 1.12 10.62
CA GLU A 68 29.40 2.49 11.17
C GLU A 68 27.97 3.02 11.35
N SER A 69 26.95 2.28 10.91
CA SER A 69 25.57 2.71 11.02
C SER A 69 25.16 2.85 12.48
N LYS A 70 24.71 4.06 12.86
CA LYS A 70 24.12 4.33 14.17
C LYS A 70 22.65 3.90 14.25
N VAL A 71 22.04 3.59 13.11
CA VAL A 71 20.64 3.17 13.02
C VAL A 71 20.61 1.67 12.78
N LYS A 72 19.96 0.95 13.69
CA LYS A 72 19.73 -0.48 13.57
C LYS A 72 18.31 -0.73 13.07
N ILE A 73 18.18 -1.30 11.89
CA ILE A 73 16.92 -1.82 11.39
C ILE A 73 16.88 -3.32 11.66
N ARG A 74 15.76 -3.79 12.20
CA ARG A 74 15.44 -5.22 12.34
C ARG A 74 14.90 -5.75 11.02
N GLU A 75 13.85 -5.10 10.52
CA GLU A 75 13.09 -5.53 9.35
C GLU A 75 12.17 -4.40 8.86
N ALA A 76 11.61 -4.58 7.67
CA ALA A 76 10.61 -3.70 7.09
C ALA A 76 9.38 -4.49 6.66
N TRP A 77 8.20 -3.91 6.83
CA TRP A 77 6.91 -4.46 6.44
C TRP A 77 6.22 -3.49 5.48
N SER A 78 5.91 -3.94 4.27
CA SER A 78 5.18 -3.15 3.28
C SER A 78 3.81 -3.75 3.04
N LEU A 79 2.76 -2.95 3.20
CA LEU A 79 1.36 -3.41 3.15
C LEU A 79 0.66 -2.86 1.92
N ASP A 80 -0.13 -3.70 1.25
CA ASP A 80 -1.07 -3.25 0.22
C ASP A 80 -2.29 -2.57 0.86
N CYS A 81 -2.76 -1.50 0.22
CA CYS A 81 -4.11 -1.03 0.42
C CYS A 81 -5.08 -2.11 -0.12
N PRO A 82 -6.19 -2.45 0.57
CA PRO A 82 -7.02 -3.59 0.15
C PRO A 82 -7.66 -3.49 -1.24
N ASN A 83 -7.67 -2.31 -1.87
CA ASN A 83 -8.09 -2.09 -3.25
C ASN A 83 -6.93 -1.91 -4.26
N HIS A 84 -5.69 -2.12 -3.85
CA HIS A 84 -4.48 -2.01 -4.67
C HIS A 84 -3.64 -3.29 -4.63
N GLY A 85 -2.76 -3.43 -5.63
CA GLY A 85 -1.79 -4.52 -5.66
C GLY A 85 -2.44 -5.89 -5.61
N GLU A 86 -1.80 -6.80 -4.90
CA GLU A 86 -2.27 -8.18 -4.76
C GLU A 86 -3.59 -8.25 -3.97
N ALA A 87 -3.71 -7.46 -2.89
CA ALA A 87 -4.94 -7.39 -2.10
C ALA A 87 -6.14 -6.92 -2.95
N GLY A 88 -5.94 -5.94 -3.83
CA GLY A 88 -6.97 -5.45 -4.75
C GLY A 88 -7.50 -6.55 -5.67
N HIS A 89 -6.61 -7.38 -6.22
CA HIS A 89 -7.01 -8.52 -7.03
C HIS A 89 -7.75 -9.59 -6.22
N LEU A 90 -7.27 -9.91 -5.01
CA LEU A 90 -7.92 -10.88 -4.13
C LEU A 90 -9.30 -10.43 -3.67
N ASN A 91 -9.48 -9.13 -3.45
CA ASN A 91 -10.73 -8.52 -3.01
C ASN A 91 -11.65 -8.11 -4.17
N GLN A 92 -11.30 -8.38 -5.43
CA GLN A 92 -11.98 -7.80 -6.61
C GLN A 92 -13.51 -8.00 -6.62
N GLN A 93 -14.00 -9.12 -6.11
CA GLN A 93 -15.45 -9.39 -6.02
C GLN A 93 -16.10 -8.47 -4.97
N LEU A 94 -15.55 -8.43 -3.75
CA LEU A 94 -16.04 -7.59 -2.66
C LEU A 94 -15.94 -6.09 -3.00
N LEU A 95 -14.88 -5.67 -3.68
CA LEU A 95 -14.69 -4.27 -4.11
C LEU A 95 -15.75 -3.81 -5.10
N ASN A 96 -16.41 -4.74 -5.79
CA ASN A 96 -17.53 -4.45 -6.68
C ASN A 96 -18.87 -4.41 -5.95
N GLU A 97 -18.97 -4.80 -4.68
CA GLU A 97 -20.21 -4.71 -3.91
C GLU A 97 -20.53 -3.27 -3.49
N ARG A 98 -21.81 -2.99 -3.22
CA ARG A 98 -22.30 -1.65 -2.88
C ARG A 98 -21.53 -0.99 -1.73
N ALA A 99 -21.05 -1.77 -0.76
CA ALA A 99 -20.33 -1.25 0.41
C ALA A 99 -18.98 -0.62 0.06
N PHE A 100 -18.28 -1.15 -0.96
CA PHE A 100 -16.91 -0.78 -1.32
C PHE A 100 -16.78 -0.15 -2.71
N ARG A 101 -17.78 -0.33 -3.58
CA ARG A 101 -17.82 0.28 -4.91
C ARG A 101 -17.80 1.79 -4.79
N ASN A 102 -16.82 2.43 -5.42
CA ASN A 102 -16.61 3.89 -5.37
C ASN A 102 -16.49 4.46 -3.95
N ASN A 103 -16.19 3.62 -2.96
CA ASN A 103 -16.16 3.99 -1.55
C ASN A 103 -14.92 3.40 -0.90
N PHE A 104 -13.74 3.87 -1.30
CA PHE A 104 -12.48 3.41 -0.73
C PHE A 104 -11.55 4.57 -0.43
N THR A 105 -11.53 5.04 0.81
CA THR A 105 -10.78 6.23 1.25
C THR A 105 -9.53 5.85 2.04
N CYS A 106 -8.68 6.82 2.42
CA CYS A 106 -7.53 6.52 3.26
C CYS A 106 -7.91 6.05 4.68
N GLU A 107 -9.12 6.32 5.17
CA GLU A 107 -9.63 5.70 6.41
C GLU A 107 -9.71 4.18 6.30
N LYS A 108 -10.15 3.65 5.15
CA LYS A 108 -10.20 2.21 4.92
C LYS A 108 -8.80 1.59 4.84
N TYR A 109 -7.84 2.31 4.27
CA TYR A 109 -6.43 1.88 4.30
C TYR A 109 -5.85 1.94 5.71
N ALA A 110 -6.14 3.00 6.47
CA ALA A 110 -5.73 3.14 7.86
C ALA A 110 -6.31 2.01 8.73
N LYS A 111 -7.59 1.68 8.57
CA LYS A 111 -8.23 0.56 9.27
C LYS A 111 -7.58 -0.77 8.92
N ALA A 112 -7.30 -1.04 7.64
CA ALA A 112 -6.62 -2.26 7.22
C ALA A 112 -5.23 -2.41 7.85
N ALA A 113 -4.42 -1.35 7.78
CA ALA A 113 -3.09 -1.33 8.40
C ALA A 113 -3.16 -1.41 9.93
N HIS A 114 -4.16 -0.81 10.55
CA HIS A 114 -4.38 -0.85 11.99
C HIS A 114 -4.72 -2.26 12.47
N LEU A 115 -5.66 -2.93 11.82
CA LEU A 115 -6.00 -4.33 12.12
C LEU A 115 -4.77 -5.22 11.98
N PHE A 116 -4.04 -5.10 10.88
CA PHE A 116 -2.81 -5.87 10.66
C PHE A 116 -1.77 -5.70 11.79
N LEU A 117 -1.63 -4.48 12.33
CA LEU A 117 -0.65 -4.16 13.37
C LEU A 117 -1.15 -4.41 14.80
N SER A 118 -2.46 -4.54 15.00
CA SER A 118 -3.06 -4.60 16.34
C SER A 118 -3.73 -5.92 16.70
N ASP A 119 -4.02 -6.78 15.71
CA ASP A 119 -4.77 -8.02 15.90
C ASP A 119 -3.98 -9.17 16.55
N ALA A 120 -3.60 -8.97 17.82
CA ALA A 120 -2.99 -10.01 18.65
C ALA A 120 -4.09 -10.80 19.39
N PRO A 121 -3.99 -12.14 19.52
CA PRO A 121 -2.86 -13.00 19.16
C PRO A 121 -2.96 -13.65 17.76
N TYR A 122 -3.97 -13.34 16.94
CA TYR A 122 -4.25 -14.01 15.65
C TYR A 122 -3.47 -13.41 14.47
N HIS A 123 -2.26 -12.91 14.71
CA HIS A 123 -1.46 -12.27 13.68
C HIS A 123 -1.12 -13.26 12.55
N SER A 124 -1.72 -13.04 11.37
CA SER A 124 -1.30 -13.72 10.14
C SER A 124 0.19 -13.52 9.83
N ALA A 125 0.80 -12.47 10.40
CA ALA A 125 2.23 -12.16 10.32
C ALA A 125 3.12 -12.94 11.31
N GLY A 126 2.57 -13.63 12.31
CA GLY A 126 3.34 -14.32 13.34
C GLY A 126 4.19 -13.41 14.24
N ILE A 127 3.95 -12.08 14.22
CA ILE A 127 4.71 -11.08 14.99
C ILE A 127 3.76 -10.19 15.77
N ASP A 128 4.03 -9.99 17.07
CA ASP A 128 3.38 -8.96 17.87
C ASP A 128 4.06 -7.60 17.66
N PHE A 129 3.48 -6.76 16.81
CA PHE A 129 4.00 -5.43 16.50
C PHE A 129 4.04 -4.48 17.70
N ARG A 130 3.27 -4.74 18.77
CA ARG A 130 3.27 -3.91 20.00
C ARG A 130 4.57 -4.04 20.78
N THR A 131 5.33 -5.11 20.52
CA THR A 131 6.65 -5.35 21.11
C THR A 131 7.79 -4.75 20.27
N ARG A 132 7.48 -4.13 19.12
CA ARG A 132 8.46 -3.63 18.15
C ARG A 132 8.64 -2.11 18.28
N ASN A 133 9.84 -1.63 17.97
CA ASN A 133 10.12 -0.19 17.89
C ASN A 133 9.76 0.32 16.49
N LEU A 134 8.50 0.73 16.31
CA LEU A 134 7.95 0.98 14.97
C LEU A 134 8.35 2.35 14.41
N VAL A 135 8.67 2.39 13.12
CA VAL A 135 8.77 3.62 12.32
C VAL A 135 7.81 3.53 11.15
N GLY A 136 6.89 4.50 11.05
CA GLY A 136 5.88 4.52 9.99
C GLY A 136 6.38 5.34 8.81
N ILE A 137 6.31 4.79 7.60
CA ILE A 137 6.64 5.47 6.35
C ILE A 137 5.42 5.42 5.45
N GLY A 138 4.90 6.58 5.04
CA GLY A 138 3.72 6.65 4.20
C GLY A 138 3.89 7.65 3.06
N HIS A 139 3.55 7.26 1.83
CA HIS A 139 3.54 8.16 0.67
C HIS A 139 2.11 8.49 0.26
N SER A 140 1.79 9.78 0.13
CA SER A 140 0.50 10.28 -0.38
C SER A 140 -0.69 9.58 0.30
N LEU A 141 -1.45 8.71 -0.39
CA LEU A 141 -2.52 7.89 0.20
C LEU A 141 -2.09 7.18 1.48
N GLY A 142 -0.95 6.47 1.44
CA GLY A 142 -0.39 5.77 2.59
C GLY A 142 0.12 6.72 3.68
N GLY A 143 0.54 7.93 3.32
CA GLY A 143 0.88 9.00 4.27
C GLY A 143 -0.34 9.46 5.07
N ASN A 144 -1.44 9.74 4.38
CA ASN A 144 -2.71 10.10 5.01
C ASN A 144 -3.25 8.95 5.87
N ALA A 145 -3.19 7.71 5.37
CA ALA A 145 -3.60 6.53 6.12
C ALA A 145 -2.76 6.32 7.39
N MET A 146 -1.43 6.50 7.30
CA MET A 146 -0.52 6.41 8.45
C MET A 146 -0.89 7.43 9.54
N LEU A 147 -1.27 8.64 9.15
CA LEU A 147 -1.69 9.69 10.08
C LEU A 147 -3.03 9.38 10.74
N ILE A 148 -4.03 8.92 9.97
CA ILE A 148 -5.34 8.52 10.50
C ILE A 148 -5.19 7.35 11.47
N LEU A 149 -4.34 6.37 11.15
CA LEU A 149 -4.10 5.19 11.97
C LEU A 149 -3.65 5.53 13.40
N GLN A 150 -2.96 6.66 13.61
CA GLN A 150 -2.52 7.08 14.95
C GLN A 150 -3.68 7.38 15.92
N HIS A 151 -4.90 7.52 15.39
CA HIS A 151 -6.09 7.85 16.14
C HIS A 151 -7.06 6.67 16.28
N LEU A 152 -6.69 5.49 15.80
CA LEU A 152 -7.49 4.27 15.94
C LEU A 152 -7.13 3.53 17.24
N GLU A 153 -8.10 2.84 17.80
CA GLU A 153 -7.95 2.05 19.02
C GLU A 153 -8.03 0.54 18.73
N PRO A 154 -7.17 -0.30 19.36
CA PRO A 154 -6.14 0.08 20.32
C PRO A 154 -4.96 0.82 19.67
N ARG A 155 -4.37 1.78 20.38
CA ARG A 155 -3.26 2.58 19.83
C ARG A 155 -2.04 1.74 19.43
N VAL A 156 -1.63 1.89 18.19
CA VAL A 156 -0.34 1.40 17.69
C VAL A 156 0.71 2.48 17.90
N ARG A 157 1.77 2.19 18.67
CA ARG A 157 2.80 3.19 19.01
C ARG A 157 3.92 3.22 17.98
N PHE A 158 4.08 4.35 17.31
CA PHE A 158 5.22 4.64 16.44
C PHE A 158 6.21 5.56 17.13
N ARG A 159 7.50 5.25 17.02
CA ARG A 159 8.60 6.11 17.49
C ARG A 159 8.76 7.34 16.62
N SER A 160 8.57 7.20 15.31
CA SER A 160 8.62 8.29 14.35
C SER A 160 7.79 7.97 13.11
N LEU A 161 7.37 9.03 12.43
CA LEU A 161 6.64 8.96 11.16
C LEU A 161 7.41 9.74 10.09
N ILE A 162 7.51 9.16 8.89
CA ILE A 162 8.07 9.76 7.69
C ILE A 162 6.94 9.85 6.66
N ILE A 163 6.41 11.05 6.46
CA ILE A 163 5.25 11.29 5.59
C ILE A 163 5.71 12.01 4.33
N VAL A 164 5.61 11.32 3.19
CA VAL A 164 6.06 11.78 1.88
C VAL A 164 4.86 12.32 1.11
N GLU A 165 4.90 13.59 0.71
CA GLU A 165 3.89 14.25 -0.12
C GLU A 165 2.42 14.03 0.34
N PRO A 166 2.08 14.33 1.61
CA PRO A 166 0.71 14.17 2.08
C PRO A 166 -0.24 15.16 1.39
N LEU A 167 -1.42 14.68 1.01
CA LEU A 167 -2.50 15.55 0.54
C LEU A 167 -3.38 15.94 1.72
N ILE A 168 -2.87 16.86 2.55
CA ILE A 168 -3.51 17.33 3.78
C ILE A 168 -3.51 18.86 3.80
N SER A 169 -4.62 19.44 4.24
CA SER A 169 -4.73 20.89 4.42
C SER A 169 -5.37 21.24 5.78
N PRO A 170 -4.69 22.02 6.64
CA PRO A 170 -5.28 22.48 7.90
C PRO A 170 -6.44 23.47 7.68
N ALA A 171 -6.52 24.08 6.49
CA ALA A 171 -7.58 25.00 6.06
C ALA A 171 -8.79 24.26 5.46
N GLY A 172 -8.84 22.92 5.56
CA GLY A 172 -9.91 22.10 5.00
C GLY A 172 -9.71 21.75 3.52
N PRO A 173 -10.61 20.91 2.96
CA PRO A 173 -10.42 20.27 1.66
C PRO A 173 -10.53 21.22 0.46
N THR A 174 -11.13 22.41 0.63
CA THR A 174 -11.47 23.32 -0.47
C THR A 174 -10.30 23.64 -1.39
N HIS A 175 -9.13 23.92 -0.83
CA HIS A 175 -7.91 24.24 -1.60
C HIS A 175 -7.37 23.06 -2.42
N LEU A 176 -7.71 21.83 -2.03
CA LEU A 176 -7.28 20.61 -2.70
C LEU A 176 -8.29 20.14 -3.76
N ASN A 177 -9.49 20.74 -3.83
CA ASN A 177 -10.55 20.29 -4.74
C ASN A 177 -10.13 20.31 -6.23
N LYS A 178 -9.40 21.33 -6.67
CA LYS A 178 -8.93 21.41 -8.06
C LYS A 178 -7.95 20.28 -8.38
N LEU A 179 -6.94 20.08 -7.51
CA LEU A 179 -5.97 18.99 -7.66
C LEU A 179 -6.68 17.63 -7.64
N ARG A 180 -7.60 17.44 -6.70
CA ARG A 180 -8.43 16.24 -6.58
C ARG A 180 -9.18 15.94 -7.88
N SER A 181 -9.85 16.93 -8.47
CA SER A 181 -10.57 16.78 -9.73
C SER A 181 -9.65 16.30 -10.86
N ILE A 182 -8.45 16.86 -10.98
CA ILE A 182 -7.45 16.45 -11.98
C ILE A 182 -7.00 15.01 -11.75
N LEU A 183 -6.77 14.63 -10.48
CA LEU A 183 -6.32 13.29 -10.12
C LEU A 183 -7.41 12.23 -10.37
N VAL A 184 -8.67 12.52 -10.03
CA VAL A 184 -9.83 11.64 -10.28
C VAL A 184 -10.08 11.48 -11.78
N HIS A 185 -10.08 12.59 -12.52
CA HIS A 185 -10.25 12.55 -13.97
C HIS A 185 -9.15 11.71 -14.64
N GLY A 186 -7.89 11.94 -14.27
CA GLY A 186 -6.76 11.17 -14.79
C GLY A 186 -6.75 9.69 -14.39
N ALA A 187 -7.49 9.30 -13.33
CA ALA A 187 -7.69 7.89 -12.98
C ALA A 187 -8.71 7.22 -13.94
N HIS A 188 -9.82 7.89 -14.25
CA HIS A 188 -10.82 7.38 -15.18
C HIS A 188 -10.32 7.28 -16.63
N GLU A 189 -9.50 8.24 -17.07
CA GLU A 189 -8.88 8.23 -18.42
C GLU A 189 -7.72 7.24 -18.56
N ARG A 190 -7.28 6.64 -17.45
CA ARG A 190 -6.14 5.73 -17.48
C ARG A 190 -6.48 4.51 -18.33
N ARG A 191 -5.57 4.11 -19.23
CA ARG A 191 -5.62 2.78 -19.83
C ARG A 191 -5.33 1.72 -18.78
N ASP A 192 -6.22 0.75 -18.63
CA ASP A 192 -6.15 -0.32 -17.64
C ASP A 192 -6.27 -1.73 -18.23
N VAL A 193 -6.37 -1.89 -19.54
CA VAL A 193 -6.44 -3.20 -20.22
C VAL A 193 -5.45 -3.26 -21.40
N TRP A 194 -4.77 -4.41 -21.53
CA TRP A 194 -3.82 -4.72 -22.59
C TRP A 194 -3.97 -6.17 -23.07
N PRO A 195 -3.53 -6.50 -24.31
CA PRO A 195 -3.54 -7.87 -24.80
C PRO A 195 -2.69 -8.84 -23.97
N ASP A 196 -1.59 -8.36 -23.38
CA ASP A 196 -0.73 -9.13 -22.49
C ASP A 196 0.22 -8.18 -21.71
N ARG A 197 1.04 -8.77 -20.82
CA ARG A 197 1.99 -8.04 -19.98
C ARG A 197 3.09 -7.31 -20.76
N GLU A 198 3.52 -7.84 -21.91
CA GLU A 198 4.55 -7.21 -22.74
C GLU A 198 4.02 -5.91 -23.35
N ARG A 199 2.81 -5.93 -23.92
CA ARG A 199 2.16 -4.72 -24.43
C ARG A 199 1.83 -3.74 -23.30
N ALA A 200 1.51 -4.23 -22.10
CA ALA A 200 1.35 -3.38 -20.91
C ALA A 200 2.66 -2.66 -20.54
N MET A 201 3.79 -3.39 -20.51
CA MET A 201 5.12 -2.82 -20.25
C MET A 201 5.47 -1.71 -21.26
N ILE A 202 5.32 -1.98 -22.56
CA ILE A 202 5.62 -1.01 -23.62
C ILE A 202 4.76 0.26 -23.45
N ALA A 203 3.46 0.09 -23.18
CA ALA A 203 2.55 1.21 -22.99
C ALA A 203 2.89 2.04 -21.74
N LEU A 204 3.18 1.39 -20.62
CA LEU A 204 3.51 2.06 -19.36
C LEU A 204 4.87 2.75 -19.43
N ARG A 205 5.86 2.20 -20.13
CA ARG A 205 7.17 2.84 -20.32
C ARG A 205 7.08 4.13 -21.13
N ARG A 206 6.14 4.23 -22.08
CA ARG A 206 5.94 5.40 -22.94
C ARG A 206 5.06 6.48 -22.33
N ARG A 207 4.24 6.14 -21.33
CA ARG A 207 3.31 7.08 -20.70
C ARG A 207 4.07 8.09 -19.85
N GLU A 208 3.83 9.38 -20.07
CA GLU A 208 4.54 10.50 -19.42
C GLU A 208 4.71 10.35 -17.89
N ARG A 209 3.63 9.96 -17.18
CA ARG A 209 3.65 9.81 -15.72
C ARG A 209 4.56 8.69 -15.20
N THR A 210 4.77 7.65 -15.99
CA THR A 210 5.54 6.45 -15.62
C THR A 210 6.87 6.36 -16.37
N ALA A 211 7.07 7.18 -17.41
CA ALA A 211 8.30 7.23 -18.20
C ALA A 211 9.53 7.68 -17.38
N LYS A 212 9.31 8.45 -16.30
CA LYS A 212 10.36 8.94 -15.39
C LYS A 212 10.61 8.00 -14.19
N TRP A 213 9.88 6.89 -14.07
CA TRP A 213 10.08 5.96 -12.97
C TRP A 213 11.42 5.23 -13.11
N ASP A 214 12.01 4.84 -11.98
CA ASP A 214 13.13 3.89 -11.98
C ASP A 214 12.67 2.61 -12.72
N PRO A 215 13.45 2.08 -13.68
CA PRO A 215 13.07 0.89 -14.44
C PRO A 215 12.68 -0.29 -13.56
N ARG A 216 13.33 -0.47 -12.40
CA ARG A 216 13.03 -1.55 -11.45
C ARG A 216 11.63 -1.40 -10.86
N ILE A 217 11.18 -0.17 -10.60
CA ILE A 217 9.81 0.10 -10.13
C ILE A 217 8.79 -0.24 -11.22
N LEU A 218 9.09 0.10 -12.47
CA LEU A 218 8.21 -0.21 -13.60
C LEU A 218 8.10 -1.73 -13.83
N ASP A 219 9.20 -2.47 -13.71
CA ASP A 219 9.23 -3.93 -13.78
C ASP A 219 8.39 -4.56 -12.68
N LEU A 220 8.55 -4.08 -11.44
CA LEU A 220 7.73 -4.52 -10.29
C LEU A 220 6.25 -4.20 -10.51
N PHE A 221 5.94 -3.01 -11.06
CA PHE A 221 4.57 -2.61 -11.37
C PHE A 221 3.94 -3.56 -12.39
N VAL A 222 4.61 -3.86 -13.50
CA VAL A 222 4.08 -4.79 -14.51
C VAL A 222 3.99 -6.21 -13.96
N LYS A 223 4.90 -6.63 -13.08
CA LYS A 223 4.88 -7.96 -12.48
C LYS A 223 3.72 -8.15 -11.51
N HIS A 224 3.48 -7.17 -10.63
CA HIS A 224 2.59 -7.33 -9.47
C HIS A 224 1.25 -6.58 -9.60
N ALA A 225 1.19 -5.47 -10.32
CA ALA A 225 -0.03 -4.67 -10.47
C ALA A 225 -0.75 -4.87 -11.79
N VAL A 226 -0.18 -5.64 -12.72
CA VAL A 226 -0.92 -6.17 -13.88
C VAL A 226 -1.33 -7.60 -13.55
N VAL A 227 -2.58 -7.97 -13.82
CA VAL A 227 -3.18 -9.27 -13.48
C VAL A 227 -3.99 -9.79 -14.67
N PRO A 228 -4.33 -11.09 -14.74
CA PRO A 228 -5.26 -11.58 -15.74
C PRO A 228 -6.56 -10.78 -15.70
N HIS A 229 -7.08 -10.40 -16.87
CA HIS A 229 -8.37 -9.72 -16.96
C HIS A 229 -9.48 -10.65 -16.46
N PRO A 230 -10.53 -10.19 -15.73
CA PRO A 230 -11.59 -11.06 -15.23
C PRO A 230 -12.24 -11.97 -16.29
N GLY A 231 -12.37 -11.45 -17.51
CA GLY A 231 -12.83 -12.23 -18.68
C GLY A 231 -11.94 -13.44 -19.05
N SER A 232 -10.74 -13.58 -18.48
CA SER A 232 -9.88 -14.76 -18.65
C SER A 232 -10.40 -16.00 -17.94
N TYR A 233 -11.33 -15.82 -17.00
CA TYR A 233 -11.94 -16.92 -16.24
C TYR A 233 -13.26 -17.41 -16.86
N GLU A 234 -13.69 -16.82 -17.99
CA GLU A 234 -14.87 -17.28 -18.74
C GLU A 234 -14.64 -18.67 -19.34
N LYS A 235 -15.61 -19.58 -19.16
CA LYS A 235 -15.44 -21.00 -19.54
C LYS A 235 -15.46 -21.24 -21.05
N GLU A 236 -16.32 -20.52 -21.77
CA GLU A 236 -16.58 -20.79 -23.19
C GLU A 236 -15.70 -19.94 -24.11
N THR A 237 -15.45 -18.68 -23.74
CA THR A 237 -14.67 -17.73 -24.54
C THR A 237 -13.70 -16.95 -23.66
N PRO A 238 -12.62 -17.56 -23.16
CA PRO A 238 -11.69 -16.90 -22.25
C PRO A 238 -10.96 -15.76 -22.98
N TYR A 239 -11.01 -14.56 -22.39
CA TYR A 239 -10.23 -13.42 -22.85
C TYR A 239 -8.79 -13.52 -22.31
N THR A 240 -7.79 -13.46 -23.18
CA THR A 240 -6.39 -13.64 -22.78
C THR A 240 -5.69 -12.36 -22.30
N GLY A 241 -6.41 -11.23 -22.30
CA GLY A 241 -5.86 -9.95 -21.89
C GLY A 241 -5.53 -9.84 -20.41
N VAL A 242 -4.85 -8.76 -20.09
CA VAL A 242 -4.47 -8.39 -18.74
C VAL A 242 -5.03 -7.03 -18.37
N THR A 243 -5.22 -6.80 -17.08
CA THR A 243 -5.72 -5.55 -16.54
C THR A 243 -4.92 -5.08 -15.33
N LEU A 244 -5.20 -3.88 -14.83
CA LEU A 244 -4.66 -3.41 -13.55
C LEU A 244 -5.36 -4.08 -12.38
N ALA A 245 -4.60 -4.46 -11.37
CA ALA A 245 -5.13 -5.04 -10.13
C ALA A 245 -5.96 -4.02 -9.32
N CYS A 246 -5.59 -2.73 -9.38
CA CYS A 246 -6.44 -1.63 -8.94
C CYS A 246 -7.22 -1.11 -10.15
N THR A 247 -8.54 -1.23 -10.13
CA THR A 247 -9.39 -0.70 -11.21
C THR A 247 -9.37 0.83 -11.20
N ARG A 248 -9.67 1.44 -12.35
CA ARG A 248 -9.75 2.91 -12.48
C ARG A 248 -10.72 3.54 -11.47
N ASP A 249 -11.85 2.86 -11.25
CA ASP A 249 -12.89 3.30 -10.32
C ASP A 249 -12.44 3.21 -8.87
N GLN A 250 -11.73 2.14 -8.51
CA GLN A 250 -11.14 2.00 -7.18
C GLN A 250 -10.02 3.02 -6.94
N GLU A 251 -9.18 3.27 -7.95
CA GLU A 251 -8.15 4.29 -7.89
C GLU A 251 -8.76 5.70 -7.73
N ALA A 252 -9.86 5.99 -8.43
CA ALA A 252 -10.61 7.24 -8.31
C ALA A 252 -11.26 7.38 -6.92
N ALA A 253 -11.83 6.31 -6.38
CA ALA A 253 -12.41 6.28 -5.03
C ALA A 253 -11.39 6.64 -3.94
N SER A 254 -10.13 6.21 -4.10
CA SER A 254 -9.02 6.52 -3.20
C SER A 254 -8.55 7.97 -3.21
N ARG A 255 -9.14 8.81 -4.08
CA ARG A 255 -8.86 10.25 -4.17
C ARG A 255 -9.97 11.10 -3.58
N GLN A 256 -10.84 10.52 -2.75
CA GLN A 256 -11.76 11.29 -1.94
C GLN A 256 -10.96 12.07 -0.88
N LEU A 257 -11.25 13.37 -0.74
CA LEU A 257 -10.56 14.21 0.24
C LEU A 257 -11.01 13.82 1.63
N VAL A 258 -10.03 13.68 2.52
CA VAL A 258 -10.30 13.51 3.93
C VAL A 258 -10.17 14.87 4.61
N ASP A 259 -11.28 15.33 5.18
CA ASP A 259 -11.23 16.39 6.16
C ASP A 259 -10.76 15.77 7.48
N LEU A 260 -9.45 15.80 7.72
CA LEU A 260 -8.86 15.29 8.94
C LEU A 260 -9.49 15.91 10.19
N LYS A 261 -9.97 17.16 10.17
CA LYS A 261 -10.66 17.72 11.35
C LYS A 261 -11.99 17.04 11.61
N MET A 262 -12.71 16.65 10.55
CA MET A 262 -13.99 15.95 10.68
C MET A 262 -13.79 14.46 11.00
N THR A 263 -12.84 13.81 10.33
CA THR A 263 -12.50 12.39 10.58
C THR A 263 -11.99 12.20 12.01
N LEU A 264 -11.13 13.07 12.53
CA LEU A 264 -10.63 12.99 13.90
C LEU A 264 -11.65 13.37 14.98
N ARG A 265 -12.77 14.02 14.62
CA ARG A 265 -13.86 14.30 15.57
C ARG A 265 -14.87 13.15 15.69
N ASN A 266 -14.89 12.27 14.69
CA ASN A 266 -15.82 11.14 14.61
C ASN A 266 -15.16 9.79 15.00
N LEU A 267 -13.86 9.82 15.34
CA LEU A 267 -13.10 8.73 15.95
C LEU A 267 -12.98 9.02 17.45
#